data_AF-A0A550C1K6-F1
#
_entry.id   AF-A0A550C1K6-F1
#
_cell.length_a   1.000
_cell.length_b   1.000
_cell.length_c   1.000
_cell.angle_alpha   90.00
_cell.angle_beta   90.00
_cell.angle_gamma   90.00
#
_symmetry.space_group_name_H-M   'P 1'
#
loop_
_entity.id
_entity.type
_entity.pdbx_description
1 polymer ?
#
loop_
_entity_poly.entity_id
_entity_poly.type
_entity_poly.pdbx_seq_one_letter_code
_entity_poly.pdbx_strand_id
1 'polypeptide(L)'
;MFEDRVPANGRIALTWVLPMHVLLYAQAVLVQLPHTRLLRLALLPCGLYFMYQCAWIDNTALYPDELRPRVSYFNLGNVTIIVTNAMRFVTFGVASQPYRRIGRSDSTSEKNSKSTNQLLRDAGDLLLNARGIGWNWGTTIPTPPLRTTLRWRLIKQCIVSFVLHILVIDALIHVIHTLNPALSDPEGASIYLPTNPTFSVPTALSWVTVHLTHIIITFCVGIIIYAGVVYPYEAVRIVALLLGGDPVRWPAAFDAPWAATSLKDLWGRRWHQIFRHAFTSLGALPSSVVAGWVGNRIFGRAGGKVVGRAAGLLGGFALSTCLHEWGLWGMGRGGDLVRVSVFLP
;
A
#
# COMPACT_ATOMS: atom_id res chain seq x y z
N MET A 1 12.91 16.48 15.56
CA MET A 1 11.96 15.43 15.11
C MET A 1 12.63 14.20 14.46
N PHE A 2 13.88 14.29 14.00
CA PHE A 2 14.62 13.16 13.38
C PHE A 2 15.69 12.51 14.29
N GLU A 3 15.82 12.93 15.55
CA GLU A 3 17.02 12.69 16.37
C GLU A 3 17.32 11.21 16.63
N ASP A 4 16.30 10.34 16.60
CA ASP A 4 16.46 8.90 16.82
C ASP A 4 16.49 8.07 15.52
N ARG A 5 16.36 8.69 14.34
CA ARG A 5 16.38 7.97 13.07
C ARG A 5 17.82 7.76 12.56
N VAL A 6 18.03 6.65 11.87
CA VAL A 6 19.37 6.28 11.37
C VAL A 6 19.52 6.73 9.92
N PRO A 7 20.55 7.53 9.57
CA PRO A 7 20.71 8.06 8.23
C PRO A 7 20.96 6.95 7.21
N ALA A 8 20.28 7.03 6.07
CA ALA A 8 20.49 6.12 4.95
C ALA A 8 21.93 6.20 4.44
N ASN A 9 22.63 5.05 4.40
CA ASN A 9 23.98 4.94 3.85
C ASN A 9 24.26 3.50 3.39
N GLY A 10 25.41 3.29 2.74
CA GLY A 10 25.80 1.97 2.20
C GLY A 10 25.91 0.87 3.27
N ARG A 11 26.35 1.20 4.49
CA ARG A 11 26.41 0.23 5.60
C ARG A 11 25.02 -0.23 5.98
N ILE A 12 24.07 0.70 6.19
CA ILE A 12 22.68 0.38 6.52
C ILE A 12 21.99 -0.42 5.42
N ALA A 13 22.29 -0.11 4.14
CA ALA A 13 21.80 -0.91 3.03
C ALA A 13 22.23 -2.38 3.13
N LEU A 14 23.49 -2.64 3.50
CA LEU A 14 24.03 -3.99 3.64
C LEU A 14 23.61 -4.69 4.93
N THR A 15 23.51 -3.96 6.05
CA THR A 15 23.26 -4.57 7.37
C THR A 15 21.79 -4.70 7.72
N TRP A 16 20.91 -3.85 7.16
CA TRP A 16 19.48 -3.83 7.49
C TRP A 16 18.62 -4.19 6.27
N VAL A 17 18.79 -3.45 5.17
CA VAL A 17 17.92 -3.57 3.99
C VAL A 17 18.13 -4.90 3.26
N LEU A 18 19.38 -5.32 3.06
CA LEU A 18 19.68 -6.58 2.39
C LEU A 18 19.16 -7.81 3.17
N PRO A 19 19.42 -7.98 4.49
CA PRO A 19 18.86 -9.08 5.27
C PRO A 19 17.33 -9.11 5.23
N MET A 20 16.67 -7.95 5.31
CA MET A 20 15.21 -7.85 5.18
C MET A 20 14.72 -8.44 3.84
N HIS A 21 15.34 -8.07 2.72
CA HIS A 21 14.96 -8.59 1.40
C HIS A 21 15.28 -10.09 1.24
N VAL A 22 16.42 -10.55 1.77
CA VAL A 22 16.81 -11.96 1.76
C VAL A 22 15.80 -12.81 2.52
N LEU A 23 15.40 -12.38 3.72
CA LEU A 23 14.40 -13.08 4.53
C LEU A 23 13.04 -13.09 3.84
N LEU A 24 12.61 -11.95 3.30
CA LEU A 24 11.35 -11.84 2.56
C LEU A 24 11.34 -12.77 1.33
N TYR A 25 12.44 -12.85 0.60
CA TYR A 25 12.60 -13.75 -0.54
C TYR A 25 12.63 -15.22 -0.12
N ALA A 26 13.33 -15.56 0.97
CA ALA A 26 13.32 -16.90 1.55
C ALA A 26 11.90 -17.32 1.94
N GLN A 27 11.13 -16.43 2.58
CA GLN A 27 9.73 -16.67 2.92
C GLN A 27 8.86 -16.91 1.69
N ALA A 28 9.11 -16.17 0.60
CA ALA A 28 8.43 -16.34 -0.69
C ALA A 28 8.78 -17.67 -1.38
N VAL A 29 9.99 -18.21 -1.19
CA VAL A 29 10.35 -19.57 -1.62
C VAL A 29 9.60 -20.60 -0.75
N LEU A 30 9.68 -20.46 0.57
CA LEU A 30 9.11 -21.42 1.50
C LEU A 30 7.60 -21.55 1.39
N VAL A 31 6.87 -20.45 1.14
CA VAL A 31 5.40 -20.49 1.02
C VAL A 31 4.93 -21.29 -0.19
N GLN A 32 5.80 -21.54 -1.18
CA GLN A 32 5.47 -22.36 -2.35
C GLN A 32 5.61 -23.86 -2.10
N LEU A 33 6.31 -24.25 -1.02
CA LEU A 33 6.66 -25.61 -0.70
C LEU A 33 5.70 -26.19 0.35
N PRO A 34 5.34 -27.49 0.25
CA PRO A 34 4.56 -28.15 1.28
C PRO A 34 5.39 -28.35 2.56
N HIS A 35 4.72 -28.48 3.71
CA HIS A 35 5.32 -28.80 5.01
C HIS A 35 6.35 -27.80 5.57
N THR A 36 6.46 -26.58 5.02
CA THR A 36 7.40 -25.54 5.51
C THR A 36 6.82 -24.61 6.58
N ARG A 37 5.58 -24.83 7.04
CA ARG A 37 4.86 -23.86 7.89
C ARG A 37 5.61 -23.51 9.18
N LEU A 38 6.19 -24.51 9.86
CA LEU A 38 6.96 -24.26 11.08
C LEU A 38 8.18 -23.38 10.82
N LEU A 39 8.92 -23.65 9.75
CA LEU A 39 10.07 -22.83 9.35
C LEU A 39 9.64 -21.40 9.00
N ARG A 40 8.54 -21.25 8.25
CA ARG A 40 7.98 -19.94 7.90
C ARG A 40 7.57 -19.12 9.13
N LEU A 41 7.00 -19.77 10.15
CA LEU A 41 6.66 -19.13 11.42
C LEU A 41 7.91 -18.78 12.23
N ALA A 42 8.92 -19.66 12.26
CA ALA A 42 10.18 -19.42 12.95
C ALA A 42 10.99 -18.25 12.36
N LEU A 43 10.83 -17.96 11.06
CA LEU A 43 11.44 -16.80 10.41
C LEU A 43 10.77 -15.46 10.75
N LEU A 44 9.53 -15.47 11.27
CA LEU A 44 8.77 -14.24 11.51
C LEU A 44 9.49 -13.26 12.44
N PRO A 45 9.97 -13.65 13.64
CA PRO A 45 10.61 -12.70 14.56
C PRO A 45 11.83 -12.02 13.93
N CYS A 46 12.67 -12.79 13.23
CA CYS A 46 13.88 -12.28 12.58
C CYS A 46 13.55 -11.31 11.45
N GLY A 47 12.65 -11.69 10.53
CA GLY A 47 12.29 -10.82 9.41
C GLY A 47 11.55 -9.55 9.85
N LEU A 48 10.66 -9.66 10.83
CA LEU A 48 9.96 -8.49 11.40
C LEU A 48 10.91 -7.57 12.14
N TYR A 49 11.94 -8.08 12.82
CA TYR A 49 12.99 -7.27 13.41
C TYR A 49 13.73 -6.43 12.36
N PHE A 50 14.18 -7.04 11.26
CA PHE A 50 14.86 -6.29 10.20
C PHE A 50 13.94 -5.30 9.48
N MET A 51 12.66 -5.64 9.29
CA MET A 51 11.67 -4.70 8.76
C MET A 51 11.48 -3.52 9.71
N TYR A 52 11.37 -3.77 11.02
CA TYR A 52 11.31 -2.71 12.03
C TYR A 52 12.53 -1.78 11.94
N GLN A 53 13.75 -2.33 11.87
CA GLN A 53 14.96 -1.52 11.68
C GLN A 53 14.89 -0.67 10.40
N CYS A 54 14.42 -1.24 9.29
CA CYS A 54 14.27 -0.50 8.03
C CYS A 54 13.25 0.65 8.11
N ALA A 55 12.25 0.57 8.99
CA ALA A 55 11.29 1.67 9.21
C ALA A 55 11.93 2.90 9.87
N TRP A 56 13.03 2.72 10.60
CA TRP A 56 13.79 3.79 11.26
C TRP A 56 14.81 4.50 10.36
N ILE A 57 14.97 4.04 9.12
CA ILE A 57 15.88 4.67 8.17
C ILE A 57 15.36 6.07 7.82
N ASP A 58 16.24 7.07 7.97
CA ASP A 58 16.02 8.41 7.46
C ASP A 58 16.57 8.55 6.03
N ASN A 59 15.65 8.52 5.06
CA ASN A 59 15.95 8.72 3.65
C ASN A 59 16.14 10.21 3.31
N THR A 60 15.78 11.14 4.20
CA THR A 60 16.06 12.57 3.98
C THR A 60 17.55 12.86 4.06
N ALA A 61 18.33 12.03 4.76
CA ALA A 61 19.79 12.14 4.88
C ALA A 61 20.54 12.01 3.53
N LEU A 62 19.86 11.60 2.46
CA LEU A 62 20.39 11.59 1.09
C LEU A 62 20.37 12.97 0.42
N TYR A 63 19.73 13.96 1.05
CA TYR A 63 19.55 15.32 0.54
C TYR A 63 20.28 16.35 1.42
N PRO A 64 20.65 17.52 0.86
CA PRO A 64 21.18 18.64 1.65
C PRO A 64 20.26 19.03 2.81
N ASP A 65 20.83 19.49 3.93
CA ASP A 65 20.08 19.77 5.16
C ASP A 65 18.92 20.75 4.97
N GLU A 66 19.08 21.74 4.09
CA GLU A 66 18.04 22.73 3.74
C GLU A 66 16.78 22.10 3.11
N LEU A 67 16.94 20.96 2.43
CA LEU A 67 15.84 20.25 1.76
C LEU A 67 15.20 19.18 2.64
N ARG A 68 15.87 18.73 3.72
CA ARG A 68 15.41 17.61 4.55
C ARG A 68 13.97 17.77 5.06
N PRO A 69 13.53 18.94 5.57
CA PRO A 69 12.16 19.12 6.01
C PRO A 69 11.13 18.94 4.87
N ARG A 70 11.49 19.37 3.65
CA ARG A 70 10.63 19.35 2.45
C ARG A 70 10.50 17.97 1.81
N VAL A 71 11.45 17.07 2.09
CA VAL A 71 11.51 15.73 1.49
C VAL A 71 11.19 14.61 2.49
N SER A 72 10.60 14.97 3.65
CA SER A 72 10.16 14.03 4.69
C SER A 72 9.18 12.95 4.19
N TYR A 73 8.46 13.22 3.09
CA TYR A 73 7.57 12.25 2.44
C TYR A 73 8.31 11.02 1.87
N PHE A 74 9.64 11.05 1.67
CA PHE A 74 10.39 9.82 1.36
C PHE A 74 10.36 8.83 2.50
N ASN A 75 10.33 9.31 3.76
CA ASN A 75 10.20 8.44 4.92
C ASN A 75 8.77 7.89 5.05
N LEU A 76 7.74 8.66 4.68
CA LEU A 76 6.38 8.14 4.52
C LEU A 76 6.36 6.95 3.57
N GLY A 77 6.89 7.15 2.36
CA GLY A 77 6.98 6.10 1.34
C GLY A 77 7.74 4.87 1.82
N ASN A 78 8.90 5.07 2.45
CA ASN A 78 9.70 3.98 3.03
C ASN A 78 8.90 3.17 4.06
N VAL A 79 8.32 3.82 5.07
CA VAL A 79 7.58 3.11 6.11
C VAL A 79 6.35 2.40 5.54
N THR A 80 5.61 3.03 4.61
CA THR A 80 4.49 2.36 3.92
C THR A 80 4.94 1.10 3.17
N ILE A 81 6.08 1.13 2.48
CA ILE A 81 6.66 -0.05 1.80
C ILE A 81 7.03 -1.13 2.83
N ILE A 82 7.70 -0.74 3.91
CA ILE A 82 8.15 -1.67 4.97
C ILE A 82 6.96 -2.34 5.66
N VAL A 83 5.91 -1.58 6.02
CA VAL A 83 4.69 -2.15 6.62
C VAL A 83 3.99 -3.07 5.62
N THR A 84 3.94 -2.70 4.35
CA THR A 84 3.37 -3.56 3.30
C THR A 84 4.13 -4.88 3.18
N ASN A 85 5.46 -4.80 3.20
CA ASN A 85 6.33 -5.98 3.19
C ASN A 85 6.18 -6.82 4.46
N ALA A 86 6.00 -6.20 5.62
CA ALA A 86 5.75 -6.90 6.88
C ALA A 86 4.41 -7.64 6.86
N MET A 87 3.34 -7.00 6.40
CA MET A 87 2.05 -7.67 6.18
C MET A 87 2.20 -8.84 5.20
N ARG A 88 2.96 -8.67 4.13
CA ARG A 88 3.23 -9.73 3.16
C ARG A 88 4.03 -10.89 3.77
N PHE A 89 5.04 -10.58 4.56
CA PHE A 89 5.87 -11.55 5.26
C PHE A 89 5.05 -12.39 6.25
N VAL A 90 4.14 -11.74 6.98
CA VAL A 90 3.20 -12.38 7.89
C VAL A 90 2.20 -13.24 7.12
N THR A 91 1.60 -12.74 6.03
CA THR A 91 0.66 -13.54 5.22
C THR A 91 1.35 -14.78 4.64
N PHE A 92 2.60 -14.67 4.18
CA PHE A 92 3.40 -15.83 3.80
C PHE A 92 3.70 -16.73 4.98
N GLY A 93 3.93 -16.21 6.18
CA GLY A 93 4.16 -16.99 7.40
C GLY A 93 2.97 -17.86 7.80
N VAL A 94 1.78 -17.25 7.82
CA VAL A 94 0.56 -17.88 8.34
C VAL A 94 -0.25 -18.64 7.28
N ALA A 95 0.13 -18.55 5.99
CA ALA A 95 -0.60 -19.22 4.92
C ALA A 95 -0.73 -20.74 5.19
N SER A 96 -1.97 -21.21 5.20
CA SER A 96 -2.34 -22.61 5.49
C SER A 96 -2.03 -23.56 4.34
N GLN A 97 -2.11 -23.06 3.11
CA GLN A 97 -1.90 -23.80 1.87
C GLN A 97 -0.67 -23.25 1.14
N PRO A 98 0.12 -24.09 0.46
CA PRO A 98 1.20 -23.62 -0.39
C PRO A 98 0.69 -22.74 -1.53
N TYR A 99 1.45 -21.72 -1.87
CA TYR A 99 1.14 -20.84 -3.00
C TYR A 99 1.54 -21.52 -4.29
N ARG A 100 0.59 -21.63 -5.23
CA ARG A 100 0.74 -22.34 -6.49
C ARG A 100 0.25 -21.49 -7.66
N ARG A 101 0.91 -21.63 -8.81
CA ARG A 101 0.49 -21.02 -10.07
C ARG A 101 -0.77 -21.71 -10.58
N ILE A 102 -1.73 -20.92 -11.07
CA ILE A 102 -2.96 -21.41 -11.70
C ILE A 102 -2.70 -21.70 -13.18
N GLY A 103 -3.35 -22.73 -13.73
CA GLY A 103 -3.29 -23.06 -15.16
C GLY A 103 -2.09 -23.92 -15.57
N ARG A 104 -1.25 -24.33 -14.61
CA ARG A 104 -0.32 -25.43 -14.82
C ARG A 104 -1.11 -26.71 -14.52
N SER A 105 -1.33 -27.54 -15.54
CA SER A 105 -2.13 -28.76 -15.41
C SER A 105 -1.64 -29.57 -14.20
N ASP A 106 -2.52 -29.75 -13.20
CA ASP A 106 -2.31 -30.71 -12.12
C ASP A 106 -2.34 -32.16 -12.67
N SER A 107 -2.63 -32.34 -13.97
CA SER A 107 -2.83 -33.64 -14.61
C SER A 107 -1.55 -34.30 -15.16
N THR A 108 -0.36 -33.69 -15.05
CA THR A 108 0.86 -34.30 -15.64
C THR A 108 2.13 -34.31 -14.79
N SER A 109 2.11 -34.12 -13.46
CA SER A 109 3.26 -34.48 -12.62
C SER A 109 3.04 -34.32 -11.11
N GLU A 110 2.62 -35.39 -10.44
CA GLU A 110 3.01 -35.63 -9.03
C GLU A 110 4.51 -35.97 -8.90
N LYS A 111 5.28 -36.05 -10.00
CA LYS A 111 6.69 -36.48 -9.99
C LYS A 111 7.74 -35.47 -10.44
N ASN A 112 7.39 -34.34 -11.03
CA ASN A 112 8.38 -33.32 -11.36
C ASN A 112 8.52 -32.33 -10.19
N SER A 113 9.48 -32.63 -9.31
CA SER A 113 10.12 -31.65 -8.43
C SER A 113 10.27 -30.32 -9.19
N LYS A 114 9.66 -29.24 -8.66
CA LYS A 114 9.82 -27.91 -9.27
C LYS A 114 11.32 -27.62 -9.34
N SER A 115 11.83 -27.39 -10.54
CA SER A 115 13.23 -26.96 -10.72
C SER A 115 13.52 -25.77 -9.79
N THR A 116 14.66 -25.79 -9.10
CA THR A 116 15.09 -24.72 -8.19
C THR A 116 15.01 -23.35 -8.85
N ASN A 117 15.40 -23.26 -10.14
CA ASN A 117 15.31 -22.03 -10.93
C ASN A 117 13.87 -21.51 -11.06
N GLN A 118 12.89 -22.40 -11.18
CA GLN A 118 11.49 -22.02 -11.26
C GLN A 118 11.00 -21.49 -9.91
N LEU A 119 11.34 -22.17 -8.80
CA LEU A 119 10.97 -21.73 -7.45
C LEU A 119 11.51 -20.32 -7.15
N LEU A 120 12.75 -20.05 -7.54
CA LEU A 120 13.39 -18.76 -7.39
C LEU A 120 12.68 -17.68 -8.22
N ARG A 121 12.44 -17.93 -9.52
CA ARG A 121 11.70 -16.99 -10.38
C ARG A 121 10.29 -16.70 -9.86
N ASP A 122 9.60 -17.74 -9.42
CA ASP A 122 8.27 -17.62 -8.84
C ASP A 122 8.28 -16.88 -7.49
N ALA A 123 9.34 -17.00 -6.70
CA ALA A 123 9.52 -16.19 -5.49
C ALA A 123 9.68 -14.71 -5.84
N GLY A 124 10.45 -14.39 -6.89
CA GLY A 124 10.56 -13.02 -7.41
C GLY A 124 9.21 -12.44 -7.86
N ASP A 125 8.41 -13.21 -8.60
CA ASP A 125 7.03 -12.82 -8.94
C ASP A 125 6.19 -12.62 -7.68
N LEU A 126 6.27 -13.54 -6.70
CA LEU A 126 5.60 -13.40 -5.42
C LEU A 126 6.07 -12.21 -4.61
N LEU A 127 7.20 -11.55 -4.88
CA LEU A 127 7.55 -10.31 -4.19
C LEU A 127 6.96 -9.09 -4.89
N LEU A 128 6.96 -9.09 -6.22
CA LEU A 128 6.50 -7.94 -7.00
C LEU A 128 4.96 -7.95 -7.17
N ASN A 129 4.34 -9.12 -7.27
CA ASN A 129 2.91 -9.30 -7.61
C ASN A 129 2.04 -9.27 -6.34
N ALA A 130 1.85 -8.09 -5.76
CA ALA A 130 1.05 -7.90 -4.53
C ALA A 130 -0.40 -8.40 -4.63
N ARG A 131 -0.92 -8.52 -5.85
CA ARG A 131 -2.29 -8.95 -6.14
C ARG A 131 -2.44 -10.45 -6.37
N GLY A 132 -1.35 -11.20 -6.43
CA GLY A 132 -1.41 -12.65 -6.63
C GLY A 132 -2.06 -13.08 -7.94
N ILE A 133 -2.02 -12.24 -8.97
CA ILE A 133 -2.64 -12.60 -10.25
C ILE A 133 -1.85 -13.77 -10.86
N GLY A 134 -2.56 -14.85 -11.19
CA GLY A 134 -1.96 -16.12 -11.61
C GLY A 134 -1.57 -17.05 -10.46
N TRP A 135 -1.92 -16.72 -9.21
CA TRP A 135 -1.71 -17.55 -8.02
C TRP A 135 -3.03 -17.99 -7.40
N ASN A 136 -3.05 -19.19 -6.82
CA ASN A 136 -4.22 -19.81 -6.19
C ASN A 136 -4.91 -18.95 -5.12
N TRP A 137 -4.18 -18.05 -4.46
CA TRP A 137 -4.72 -17.12 -3.46
C TRP A 137 -5.27 -15.81 -4.05
N GLY A 138 -4.94 -15.46 -5.29
CA GLY A 138 -5.32 -14.18 -5.92
C GLY A 138 -6.54 -14.26 -6.86
N THR A 139 -7.25 -15.39 -6.91
CA THR A 139 -8.36 -15.64 -7.85
C THR A 139 -9.55 -14.70 -7.70
N THR A 140 -9.78 -14.18 -6.51
CA THR A 140 -10.94 -13.34 -6.19
C THR A 140 -10.66 -11.85 -6.33
N ILE A 141 -9.44 -11.48 -6.71
CA ILE A 141 -9.04 -10.09 -6.81
C ILE A 141 -9.53 -9.53 -8.14
N PRO A 142 -10.34 -8.46 -8.14
CA PRO A 142 -10.82 -7.87 -9.36
C PRO A 142 -9.67 -7.40 -10.25
N THR A 143 -9.76 -7.66 -11.55
CA THR A 143 -8.78 -7.24 -12.55
C THR A 143 -9.44 -6.28 -13.54
N PRO A 144 -9.00 -5.01 -13.60
CA PRO A 144 -9.43 -4.12 -14.67
C PRO A 144 -9.03 -4.69 -16.03
N PRO A 145 -9.81 -4.39 -17.09
CA PRO A 145 -9.51 -4.87 -18.43
C PRO A 145 -8.14 -4.36 -18.90
N LEU A 146 -7.38 -5.25 -19.54
CA LEU A 146 -6.09 -4.87 -20.13
C LEU A 146 -6.29 -4.08 -21.41
N ARG A 147 -5.61 -2.93 -21.52
CA ARG A 147 -5.56 -2.14 -22.75
C ARG A 147 -4.70 -2.79 -23.85
N THR A 148 -3.70 -3.57 -23.46
CA THR A 148 -2.83 -4.29 -24.40
C THR A 148 -2.16 -5.47 -23.71
N THR A 149 -1.90 -6.54 -24.47
CA THR A 149 -1.12 -7.71 -24.06
C THR A 149 0.32 -7.66 -24.61
N LEU A 150 0.67 -6.67 -25.43
CA LEU A 150 2.01 -6.53 -25.99
C LEU A 150 2.96 -5.92 -24.95
N ARG A 151 3.95 -6.69 -24.50
CA ARG A 151 4.89 -6.30 -23.42
C ARG A 151 5.52 -4.93 -23.61
N TRP A 152 6.12 -4.67 -24.77
CA TRP A 152 6.81 -3.39 -25.01
C TRP A 152 5.85 -2.20 -25.12
N ARG A 153 4.63 -2.42 -25.64
CA ARG A 153 3.60 -1.38 -25.64
C ARG A 153 3.16 -1.06 -24.22
N LEU A 154 3.01 -2.09 -23.37
CA LEU A 154 2.69 -1.91 -21.96
C LEU A 154 3.81 -1.18 -21.22
N ILE A 155 5.09 -1.57 -21.41
CA ILE A 155 6.23 -0.87 -20.79
C ILE A 155 6.24 0.61 -21.17
N LYS A 156 6.06 0.94 -22.47
CA LYS A 156 5.98 2.34 -22.92
C LYS A 156 4.84 3.09 -22.23
N GLN A 157 3.66 2.47 -22.10
CA GLN A 157 2.52 3.06 -21.39
C GLN A 157 2.84 3.27 -19.90
N CYS A 158 3.49 2.31 -19.24
CA CYS A 158 3.92 2.44 -17.85
C CYS A 158 4.93 3.57 -17.66
N ILE A 159 5.91 3.73 -18.56
CA ILE A 159 6.90 4.81 -18.49
C ILE A 159 6.22 6.17 -18.67
N VAL A 160 5.36 6.31 -19.68
CA VAL A 160 4.61 7.55 -19.90
C VAL A 160 3.72 7.85 -18.69
N SER A 161 3.00 6.86 -18.18
CA SER A 161 2.19 6.98 -16.96
C SER A 161 3.03 7.42 -15.77
N PHE A 162 4.18 6.78 -15.53
CA PHE A 162 5.10 7.10 -14.44
C PHE A 162 5.52 8.58 -14.47
N VAL A 163 6.01 9.05 -15.63
CA VAL A 163 6.47 10.44 -15.79
C VAL A 163 5.30 11.43 -15.62
N LEU A 164 4.16 11.17 -16.27
CA LEU A 164 3.01 12.07 -16.18
C LEU A 164 2.47 12.19 -14.75
N HIS A 165 2.41 11.10 -13.98
CA HIS A 165 1.92 11.17 -12.60
C HIS A 165 2.87 11.95 -11.68
N ILE A 166 4.18 11.89 -11.91
CA ILE A 166 5.16 12.73 -11.17
C ILE A 166 4.95 14.20 -11.51
N LEU A 167 4.82 14.54 -12.80
CA LEU A 167 4.58 15.93 -13.24
C LEU A 167 3.23 16.47 -12.73
N VAL A 168 2.20 15.62 -12.69
CA VAL A 168 0.90 15.99 -12.12
C VAL A 168 1.01 16.28 -10.63
N ILE A 169 1.76 15.48 -9.87
CA ILE A 169 1.99 15.74 -8.44
C ILE A 169 2.66 17.10 -8.25
N ASP A 170 3.74 17.38 -9.00
CA ASP A 170 4.47 18.65 -8.92
C ASP A 170 3.57 19.86 -9.24
N ALA A 171 2.83 19.78 -10.35
CA ALA A 171 1.90 20.83 -10.75
C ALA A 171 0.79 21.07 -9.70
N LEU A 172 0.22 20.00 -9.13
CA LEU A 172 -0.84 20.11 -8.12
C LEU A 172 -0.33 20.66 -6.78
N ILE A 173 0.88 20.28 -6.38
CA ILE A 173 1.54 20.85 -5.19
C ILE A 173 1.76 22.35 -5.42
N HIS A 174 2.24 22.76 -6.60
CA HIS A 174 2.39 24.17 -6.95
C HIS A 174 1.06 24.94 -6.88
N VAL A 175 -0.04 24.36 -7.38
CA VAL A 175 -1.38 24.94 -7.27
C VAL A 175 -1.79 25.10 -5.80
N ILE A 176 -1.61 24.07 -4.97
CA ILE A 176 -1.94 24.11 -3.54
C ILE A 176 -1.15 25.24 -2.85
N HIS A 177 0.16 25.35 -3.09
CA HIS A 177 0.99 26.39 -2.50
C HIS A 177 0.61 27.80 -2.98
N THR A 178 0.18 27.94 -4.22
CA THR A 178 -0.31 29.22 -4.76
C THR A 178 -1.62 29.64 -4.09
N LEU A 179 -2.54 28.68 -3.87
CA LEU A 179 -3.84 28.94 -3.26
C LEU A 179 -3.77 29.15 -1.74
N ASN A 180 -2.84 28.47 -1.06
CA ASN A 180 -2.60 28.61 0.37
C ASN A 180 -1.09 28.52 0.65
N PRO A 181 -0.37 29.66 0.62
CA PRO A 181 1.07 29.69 0.84
C PRO A 181 1.54 29.09 2.16
N ALA A 182 0.69 29.10 3.20
CA ALA A 182 1.02 28.50 4.49
C ALA A 182 1.26 26.97 4.39
N LEU A 183 0.66 26.30 3.40
CA LEU A 183 0.90 24.87 3.16
C LEU A 183 2.30 24.57 2.60
N SER A 184 3.05 25.60 2.18
CA SER A 184 4.45 25.45 1.75
C SER A 184 5.41 25.27 2.93
N ASP A 185 4.94 25.50 4.16
CA ASP A 185 5.72 25.32 5.37
C ASP A 185 5.93 23.81 5.64
N PRO A 186 7.18 23.34 5.79
CA PRO A 186 7.49 21.97 6.15
C PRO A 186 6.92 21.49 7.49
N GLU A 187 6.56 22.38 8.41
CA GLU A 187 5.86 22.03 9.65
C GLU A 187 4.37 21.73 9.40
N GLY A 188 3.86 22.16 8.25
CA GLY A 188 2.48 21.98 7.82
C GLY A 188 1.58 23.12 8.26
N ALA A 189 0.43 23.21 7.61
CA ALA A 189 -0.61 24.18 7.94
C ALA A 189 -2.00 23.58 7.76
N SER A 190 -3.00 24.28 8.26
CA SER A 190 -4.39 23.93 8.01
C SER A 190 -4.76 24.18 6.54
N ILE A 191 -5.51 23.25 5.94
CA ILE A 191 -6.17 23.49 4.66
C ILE A 191 -7.26 24.56 4.78
N TYR A 192 -7.79 24.75 5.99
CA TYR A 192 -8.74 25.80 6.30
C TYR A 192 -7.98 27.12 6.45
N LEU A 193 -8.13 27.98 5.44
CA LEU A 193 -7.73 29.38 5.52
C LEU A 193 -8.33 30.01 6.79
N PRO A 194 -7.54 30.75 7.60
CA PRO A 194 -8.07 31.46 8.75
C PRO A 194 -9.17 32.41 8.28
N THR A 195 -10.41 32.17 8.70
CA THR A 195 -11.48 33.16 8.61
C THR A 195 -11.14 34.23 9.63
N ASN A 196 -10.25 35.15 9.26
CA ASN A 196 -9.75 36.16 10.18
C ASN A 196 -10.94 37.04 10.63
N PRO A 197 -11.35 37.04 11.91
CA PRO A 197 -12.46 37.88 12.36
C PRO A 197 -12.11 39.38 12.33
N THR A 198 -10.82 39.72 12.18
CA THR A 198 -10.31 41.10 12.04
C THR A 198 -10.38 41.63 10.61
N PHE A 199 -10.57 40.79 9.60
CA PHE A 199 -10.88 41.24 8.24
C PHE A 199 -12.39 41.12 8.03
N SER A 200 -13.08 42.22 8.32
CA SER A 200 -14.39 42.53 7.76
C SER A 200 -14.29 42.50 6.22
N VAL A 201 -14.46 41.31 5.63
CA VAL A 201 -14.80 41.17 4.21
C VAL A 201 -16.25 40.71 4.12
N PRO A 202 -17.21 41.64 4.19
CA PRO A 202 -18.64 41.33 4.28
C PRO A 202 -19.25 41.14 2.89
N THR A 203 -18.70 40.22 2.08
CA THR A 203 -19.32 39.88 0.79
C THR A 203 -19.44 38.38 0.62
N ALA A 204 -20.60 37.91 0.15
CA ALA A 204 -20.83 36.52 -0.20
C ALA A 204 -19.77 35.98 -1.20
N LEU A 205 -19.20 36.88 -2.01
CA LEU A 205 -18.13 36.59 -2.96
C LEU A 205 -16.83 36.08 -2.27
N SER A 206 -16.53 36.56 -1.06
CA SER A 206 -15.37 36.10 -0.27
C SER A 206 -15.57 34.66 0.24
N TRP A 207 -16.75 34.35 0.79
CA TRP A 207 -17.09 33.00 1.25
C TRP A 207 -17.08 31.98 0.13
N VAL A 208 -17.65 32.32 -1.02
CA VAL A 208 -17.61 31.47 -2.22
C VAL A 208 -16.17 31.18 -2.62
N THR A 209 -15.29 32.20 -2.65
CA THR A 209 -13.88 32.03 -3.01
C THR A 209 -13.14 31.12 -2.02
N VAL A 210 -13.37 31.27 -0.72
CA VAL A 210 -12.78 30.43 0.33
C VAL A 210 -13.23 28.97 0.19
N HIS A 211 -14.53 28.73 0.05
CA HIS A 211 -15.04 27.37 -0.10
C HIS A 211 -14.59 26.71 -1.41
N LEU A 212 -14.57 27.45 -2.52
CA LEU A 212 -14.02 26.97 -3.77
C LEU A 212 -12.54 26.60 -3.63
N THR A 213 -11.76 27.40 -2.89
CA THR A 213 -10.36 27.10 -2.61
C THR A 213 -10.21 25.81 -1.81
N HIS A 214 -10.99 25.60 -0.76
CA HIS A 214 -10.96 24.34 0.02
C HIS A 214 -11.35 23.13 -0.84
N ILE A 215 -12.36 23.27 -1.69
CA ILE A 215 -12.79 22.22 -2.61
C ILE A 215 -11.65 21.87 -3.58
N ILE A 216 -11.04 22.88 -4.21
CA ILE A 216 -9.93 22.69 -5.15
C ILE A 216 -8.76 22.00 -4.46
N ILE A 217 -8.32 22.49 -3.31
CA ILE A 217 -7.22 21.88 -2.52
C ILE A 217 -7.55 20.41 -2.20
N THR A 218 -8.78 20.13 -1.77
CA THR A 218 -9.21 18.76 -1.44
C THR A 218 -9.14 17.83 -2.66
N PHE A 219 -9.61 18.28 -3.82
CA PHE A 219 -9.50 17.52 -5.07
C PHE A 219 -8.03 17.33 -5.49
N CYS A 220 -7.20 18.36 -5.39
CA CYS A 220 -5.75 18.26 -5.66
C CYS A 220 -5.10 17.19 -4.78
N VAL A 221 -5.37 17.20 -3.47
CA VAL A 221 -4.83 16.19 -2.52
C VAL A 221 -5.30 14.78 -2.91
N GLY A 222 -6.59 14.60 -3.25
CA GLY A 222 -7.11 13.31 -3.71
C GLY A 222 -6.40 12.78 -4.96
N ILE A 223 -6.11 13.66 -5.94
CA ILE A 223 -5.37 13.30 -7.15
C ILE A 223 -3.89 13.01 -6.84
N ILE A 224 -3.27 13.78 -5.93
CA ILE A 224 -1.89 13.52 -5.47
C ILE A 224 -1.79 12.13 -4.81
N ILE A 225 -2.75 11.75 -3.95
CA ILE A 225 -2.78 10.42 -3.33
C ILE A 225 -2.94 9.33 -4.40
N TYR A 226 -3.85 9.52 -5.35
CA TYR A 226 -4.02 8.59 -6.49
C TYR A 226 -2.71 8.44 -7.26
N ALA A 227 -2.11 9.55 -7.70
CA ALA A 227 -0.87 9.57 -8.46
C ALA A 227 0.30 8.97 -7.66
N GLY A 228 0.34 9.23 -6.35
CA GLY A 228 1.33 8.73 -5.40
C GLY A 228 1.31 7.21 -5.23
N VAL A 229 0.18 6.55 -5.52
CA VAL A 229 0.10 5.08 -5.58
C VAL A 229 0.36 4.56 -7.00
N VAL A 230 -0.04 5.30 -8.03
CA VAL A 230 0.13 4.89 -9.43
C VAL A 230 1.62 4.85 -9.81
N TYR A 231 2.37 5.93 -9.63
CA TYR A 231 3.74 5.99 -10.15
C TYR A 231 4.67 4.91 -9.56
N PRO A 232 4.66 4.59 -8.25
CA PRO A 232 5.50 3.51 -7.72
C PRO A 232 5.03 2.14 -8.24
N TYR A 233 3.72 1.96 -8.42
CA TYR A 233 3.19 0.74 -9.02
C TYR A 233 3.64 0.58 -10.49
N GLU A 234 3.67 1.66 -11.27
CA GLU A 234 4.22 1.63 -12.63
C GLU A 234 5.70 1.24 -12.66
N ALA A 235 6.51 1.73 -11.70
CA ALA A 235 7.90 1.30 -11.57
C ALA A 235 8.02 -0.21 -11.32
N VAL A 236 7.22 -0.76 -10.40
CA VAL A 236 7.18 -2.20 -10.13
C VAL A 236 6.76 -2.99 -11.36
N ARG A 237 5.74 -2.52 -12.10
CA ARG A 237 5.29 -3.16 -13.35
C ARG A 237 6.39 -3.16 -14.41
N ILE A 238 7.10 -2.04 -14.60
CA ILE A 238 8.20 -1.93 -15.56
C ILE A 238 9.26 -2.97 -15.23
N VAL A 239 9.73 -3.02 -13.98
CA VAL A 239 10.72 -4.01 -13.52
C VAL A 239 10.23 -5.42 -13.77
N ALA A 240 9.01 -5.75 -13.37
CA ALA A 240 8.47 -7.09 -13.55
C ALA A 240 8.34 -7.51 -15.04
N LEU A 241 7.94 -6.58 -15.91
CA LEU A 241 7.84 -6.83 -17.36
C LEU A 241 9.21 -7.00 -18.01
N LEU A 242 10.21 -6.22 -17.61
CA LEU A 242 11.60 -6.36 -18.06
C LEU A 242 12.21 -7.71 -17.63
N LEU A 243 11.83 -8.20 -16.43
CA LEU A 243 12.21 -9.52 -15.94
C LEU A 243 11.43 -10.68 -16.60
N GLY A 244 10.64 -10.40 -17.64
CA GLY A 244 9.92 -11.42 -18.42
C GLY A 244 8.51 -11.74 -17.91
N GLY A 245 7.97 -10.93 -16.99
CA GLY A 245 6.59 -11.04 -16.52
C GLY A 245 5.58 -11.04 -17.68
N ASP A 246 4.48 -11.76 -17.47
CA ASP A 246 3.34 -11.81 -18.39
C ASP A 246 2.48 -10.55 -18.23
N PRO A 247 2.28 -9.73 -19.28
CA PRO A 247 1.46 -8.52 -19.24
C PRO A 247 0.09 -8.69 -18.58
N VAL A 248 -0.57 -9.83 -18.79
CA VAL A 248 -1.91 -10.12 -18.23
C VAL A 248 -1.92 -10.12 -16.69
N ARG A 249 -0.76 -10.38 -16.06
CA ARG A 249 -0.61 -10.42 -14.60
C ARG A 249 -0.36 -9.05 -13.98
N TRP A 250 -0.20 -8.01 -14.80
CA TRP A 250 0.12 -6.64 -14.38
C TRP A 250 -0.94 -5.63 -14.82
N PRO A 251 -2.23 -5.81 -14.48
CA PRO A 251 -3.27 -4.83 -14.78
C PRO A 251 -3.07 -3.56 -13.94
N ALA A 252 -3.76 -2.47 -14.31
CA ALA A 252 -3.66 -1.19 -13.58
C ALA A 252 -4.02 -1.35 -12.08
N ALA A 253 -3.38 -0.56 -11.21
CA ALA A 253 -3.64 -0.57 -9.76
C ALA A 253 -5.08 -0.18 -9.42
N PHE A 254 -5.66 0.71 -10.21
CA PHE A 254 -7.00 1.26 -10.05
C PHE A 254 -7.89 0.90 -11.24
N ASP A 255 -9.20 0.93 -11.02
CA ASP A 255 -10.22 0.76 -12.06
C ASP A 255 -11.22 1.92 -12.07
N ALA A 256 -10.84 3.04 -12.69
CA ALA A 256 -11.64 4.25 -12.83
C ALA A 256 -12.41 4.61 -11.54
N PRO A 257 -11.72 4.97 -10.44
CA PRO A 257 -12.34 5.23 -9.14
C PRO A 257 -13.41 6.34 -9.17
N TRP A 258 -13.28 7.30 -10.07
CA TRP A 258 -14.28 8.36 -10.31
C TRP A 258 -15.62 7.85 -10.86
N ALA A 259 -15.66 6.63 -11.42
CA ALA A 259 -16.89 6.01 -11.90
C ALA A 259 -17.58 5.13 -10.84
N ALA A 260 -17.18 5.25 -9.57
CA ALA A 260 -17.81 4.53 -8.47
C ALA A 260 -19.21 5.08 -8.19
N THR A 261 -20.20 4.19 -8.08
CA THR A 261 -21.60 4.55 -7.73
C THR A 261 -21.92 4.31 -6.25
N SER A 262 -20.98 3.74 -5.50
CA SER A 262 -21.10 3.51 -4.05
C SER A 262 -19.73 3.34 -3.41
N LEU A 263 -19.65 3.50 -2.07
CA LEU A 263 -18.44 3.20 -1.31
C LEU A 263 -17.99 1.74 -1.45
N LYS A 264 -18.95 0.81 -1.57
CA LYS A 264 -18.67 -0.60 -1.81
C LYS A 264 -17.99 -0.81 -3.16
N ASP A 265 -18.41 -0.12 -4.22
CA ASP A 265 -17.76 -0.22 -5.54
C ASP A 265 -16.38 0.45 -5.53
N LEU A 266 -16.26 1.63 -4.90
CA LEU A 266 -15.00 2.34 -4.74
C LEU A 266 -13.94 1.47 -4.04
N TRP A 267 -14.17 1.09 -2.78
CA TRP A 267 -13.20 0.33 -1.98
C TRP A 267 -13.13 -1.15 -2.36
N GLY A 268 -14.25 -1.72 -2.80
CA GLY A 268 -14.35 -3.14 -3.10
C GLY A 268 -13.72 -3.55 -4.42
N ARG A 269 -13.54 -2.61 -5.37
CA ARG A 269 -13.09 -2.97 -6.73
C ARG A 269 -12.22 -1.93 -7.43
N ARG A 270 -12.51 -0.63 -7.25
CA ARG A 270 -11.92 0.42 -8.09
C ARG A 270 -10.68 1.09 -7.51
N TRP A 271 -10.60 1.17 -6.18
CA TRP A 271 -9.52 1.80 -5.44
C TRP A 271 -8.41 0.78 -5.14
N HIS A 272 -7.14 1.16 -5.31
CA HIS A 272 -5.93 0.29 -5.30
C HIS A 272 -6.10 -1.12 -4.69
N GLN A 273 -6.09 -2.15 -5.54
CA GLN A 273 -6.30 -3.55 -5.10
C GLN A 273 -5.03 -4.23 -4.54
N ILE A 274 -3.91 -3.52 -4.48
CA ILE A 274 -2.59 -4.05 -4.09
C ILE A 274 -2.49 -4.47 -2.63
N PHE A 275 -3.26 -3.85 -1.71
CA PHE A 275 -3.25 -4.22 -0.29
C PHE A 275 -4.38 -5.17 0.10
N ARG A 276 -5.30 -5.47 -0.84
CA ARG A 276 -6.52 -6.22 -0.55
C ARG A 276 -6.22 -7.52 0.17
N HIS A 277 -5.30 -8.32 -0.34
CA HIS A 277 -4.96 -9.62 0.23
C HIS A 277 -4.47 -9.51 1.68
N ALA A 278 -3.60 -8.54 1.96
CA ALA A 278 -3.08 -8.29 3.30
C ALA A 278 -4.22 -7.87 4.25
N PHE A 279 -5.03 -6.89 3.84
CA PHE A 279 -6.17 -6.40 4.64
C PHE A 279 -7.21 -7.48 4.90
N THR A 280 -7.50 -8.31 3.91
CA THR A 280 -8.43 -9.43 4.10
C THR A 280 -7.86 -10.54 4.96
N SER A 281 -6.59 -10.90 4.77
CA SER A 281 -5.98 -12.06 5.43
C SER A 281 -5.61 -11.79 6.88
N LEU A 282 -5.18 -10.56 7.20
CA LEU A 282 -4.69 -10.19 8.53
C LEU A 282 -5.72 -9.40 9.33
N GLY A 283 -6.57 -8.61 8.68
CA GLY A 283 -7.62 -7.83 9.34
C GLY A 283 -8.97 -8.51 9.25
N ALA A 284 -9.57 -8.53 8.05
CA ALA A 284 -10.98 -8.86 7.89
C ALA A 284 -11.34 -10.31 8.28
N LEU A 285 -10.57 -11.29 7.80
CA LEU A 285 -10.87 -12.70 8.04
C LEU A 285 -10.76 -13.07 9.53
N PRO A 286 -9.63 -12.79 10.23
CA PRO A 286 -9.54 -13.08 11.66
C PRO A 286 -10.64 -12.41 12.48
N SER A 287 -10.90 -11.11 12.26
CA SER A 287 -11.96 -10.39 12.97
C SER A 287 -13.34 -10.98 12.71
N SER A 288 -13.64 -11.38 11.47
CA SER A 288 -14.91 -12.00 11.12
C SER A 288 -15.14 -13.36 11.78
N VAL A 289 -14.09 -14.17 11.90
CA VAL A 289 -14.14 -15.51 12.51
C VAL A 289 -14.35 -15.40 14.01
N VAL A 290 -13.54 -14.59 14.69
CA VAL A 290 -13.60 -14.42 16.14
C VAL A 290 -14.94 -13.82 16.56
N ALA A 291 -15.32 -12.69 15.95
CA ALA A 291 -16.57 -12.01 16.32
C ALA A 291 -17.80 -12.81 15.88
N GLY A 292 -17.73 -13.52 14.75
CA GLY A 292 -18.80 -14.41 14.31
C GLY A 292 -19.01 -15.60 15.24
N TRP A 293 -17.93 -16.19 15.77
CA TRP A 293 -18.00 -17.23 16.79
C TRP A 293 -18.64 -16.73 18.09
N VAL A 294 -18.23 -15.55 18.59
CA VAL A 294 -18.84 -14.92 19.77
C VAL A 294 -20.32 -14.61 19.51
N GLY A 295 -20.62 -13.96 18.38
CA GLY A 295 -21.99 -13.58 18.03
C GLY A 295 -22.91 -14.79 17.84
N ASN A 296 -22.40 -15.92 17.35
CA ASN A 296 -23.16 -17.16 17.25
C ASN A 296 -23.59 -17.70 18.61
N ARG A 297 -22.77 -17.50 19.66
CA ARG A 297 -23.09 -17.92 21.03
C ARG A 297 -24.12 -17.02 21.71
N ILE A 298 -24.11 -15.73 21.41
CA ILE A 298 -24.98 -14.74 22.07
C ILE A 298 -26.31 -14.57 21.32
N PHE A 299 -26.26 -14.49 19.98
CA PHE A 299 -27.40 -14.10 19.14
C PHE A 299 -27.85 -15.21 18.18
N GLY A 300 -27.33 -16.43 18.35
CA GLY A 300 -27.57 -17.54 17.44
C GLY A 300 -26.92 -17.38 16.06
N ARG A 301 -27.14 -18.37 15.18
CA ARG A 301 -26.45 -18.47 13.86
C ARG A 301 -26.67 -17.27 12.94
N ALA A 302 -27.87 -16.68 12.97
CA ALA A 302 -28.20 -15.52 12.14
C ALA A 302 -27.47 -14.27 12.64
N GLY A 303 -27.51 -14.01 13.95
CA GLY A 303 -26.83 -12.88 14.57
C GLY A 303 -25.31 -12.96 14.42
N GLY A 304 -24.71 -14.13 14.65
CA GLY A 304 -23.26 -14.28 14.47
C GLY A 304 -22.76 -14.06 13.04
N LYS A 305 -23.56 -14.38 12.01
CA LYS A 305 -23.22 -14.01 10.62
C LYS A 305 -23.19 -12.50 10.41
N VAL A 306 -24.13 -11.77 11.00
CA VAL A 306 -24.17 -10.30 10.90
C VAL A 306 -23.00 -9.68 11.64
N VAL A 307 -22.77 -10.10 12.89
CA VAL A 307 -21.65 -9.63 13.72
C VAL A 307 -20.30 -9.92 13.05
N GLY A 308 -20.10 -11.14 12.54
CA GLY A 308 -18.88 -11.51 11.83
C GLY A 308 -18.63 -10.67 10.57
N ARG A 309 -19.67 -10.36 9.79
CA ARG A 309 -19.52 -9.49 8.60
C ARG A 309 -19.13 -8.06 8.97
N ALA A 310 -19.79 -7.49 9.98
CA ALA A 310 -19.49 -6.14 10.46
C ALA A 310 -18.05 -6.07 11.01
N ALA A 311 -17.67 -7.03 11.86
CA ALA A 311 -16.32 -7.11 12.42
C ALA A 311 -15.26 -7.32 11.33
N GLY A 312 -15.55 -8.11 10.30
CA GLY A 312 -14.62 -8.28 9.17
C GLY A 312 -14.40 -6.98 8.40
N LEU A 313 -15.46 -6.20 8.16
CA LEU A 313 -15.34 -4.89 7.54
C LEU A 313 -14.45 -3.97 8.40
N LEU A 314 -14.75 -3.86 9.69
CA LEU A 314 -14.01 -3.02 10.64
C LEU A 314 -12.55 -3.47 10.78
N GLY A 315 -12.28 -4.77 10.84
CA GLY A 315 -10.92 -5.30 10.94
C GLY A 315 -10.06 -4.99 9.70
N GLY A 316 -10.65 -5.02 8.50
CA GLY A 316 -9.96 -4.60 7.28
C GLY A 316 -9.60 -3.11 7.29
N PHE A 317 -10.54 -2.26 7.70
CA PHE A 317 -10.29 -0.81 7.82
C PHE A 317 -9.31 -0.46 8.94
N ALA A 318 -9.37 -1.13 10.09
CA ALA A 318 -8.42 -0.92 11.19
C ALA A 318 -6.98 -1.20 10.74
N LEU A 319 -6.74 -2.27 9.99
CA LEU A 319 -5.41 -2.56 9.46
C LEU A 319 -4.97 -1.53 8.41
N SER A 320 -5.90 -1.04 7.59
CA SER A 320 -5.62 0.09 6.68
C SER A 320 -5.24 1.35 7.47
N THR A 321 -5.92 1.66 8.57
CA THR A 321 -5.58 2.78 9.44
C THR A 321 -4.17 2.64 10.02
N CYS A 322 -3.78 1.47 10.51
CA CYS A 322 -2.41 1.24 10.99
C CYS A 322 -1.35 1.52 9.90
N LEU A 323 -1.62 1.15 8.64
CA LEU A 323 -0.74 1.44 7.52
C LEU A 323 -0.54 2.96 7.32
N HIS A 324 -1.63 3.74 7.38
CA HIS A 324 -1.57 5.19 7.22
C HIS A 324 -0.84 5.83 8.41
N GLU A 325 -1.14 5.41 9.62
CA GLU A 325 -0.54 5.98 10.82
C GLU A 325 0.97 5.73 10.89
N TRP A 326 1.41 4.50 10.61
CA TRP A 326 2.84 4.22 10.54
C TRP A 326 3.52 4.96 9.40
N GLY A 327 2.84 5.14 8.27
CA GLY A 327 3.31 6.01 7.20
C GLY A 327 3.56 7.44 7.70
N LEU A 328 2.58 8.05 8.37
CA LEU A 328 2.69 9.40 8.92
C LEU A 328 3.76 9.51 10.01
N TRP A 329 3.92 8.47 10.84
CA TRP A 329 5.05 8.34 11.76
C TRP A 329 6.40 8.38 11.03
N GLY A 330 6.47 7.86 9.80
CA GLY A 330 7.59 8.04 8.88
C GLY A 330 8.05 9.50 8.73
N MET A 331 7.10 10.43 8.65
CA MET A 331 7.36 11.86 8.51
C MET A 331 7.59 12.57 9.85
N GLY A 332 7.54 11.86 10.98
CA GLY A 332 7.50 12.46 12.31
C GLY A 332 6.13 13.04 12.68
N ARG A 333 5.08 12.73 11.90
CA ARG A 333 3.70 13.25 12.08
C ARG A 333 2.69 12.18 12.54
N GLY A 334 3.17 11.05 13.05
CA GLY A 334 2.32 9.99 13.63
C GLY A 334 2.11 10.19 15.14
N GLY A 335 1.08 9.57 15.70
CA GLY A 335 0.75 9.59 17.13
C GLY A 335 -0.68 10.05 17.45
N ASP A 336 -1.42 10.59 16.48
CA ASP A 336 -2.83 10.94 16.64
C ASP A 336 -3.72 9.92 15.92
N LEU A 337 -3.86 8.76 16.57
CA LEU A 337 -4.71 7.68 16.10
C LEU A 337 -6.14 8.17 15.83
N VAL A 338 -6.68 9.13 16.58
CA VAL A 338 -8.08 9.57 16.40
C VAL A 338 -8.26 10.29 15.06
N ARG A 339 -7.37 11.23 14.73
CA ARG A 339 -7.41 11.96 13.46
C ARG A 339 -7.18 11.05 12.25
N VAL A 340 -6.32 10.04 12.39
CA VAL A 340 -5.99 9.10 11.31
C VAL A 340 -7.02 7.97 11.18
N SER A 341 -7.67 7.56 12.28
CA SER A 341 -8.60 6.42 12.29
C SER A 341 -10.03 6.78 11.90
N VAL A 342 -10.51 7.94 12.35
CA VAL A 342 -11.94 8.25 12.25
C VAL A 342 -12.26 9.08 11.01
N PHE A 343 -11.26 9.57 10.27
CA PHE A 343 -11.44 10.53 9.17
C PHE A 343 -12.37 11.68 9.56
N LEU A 344 -12.34 12.07 10.85
CA LEU A 344 -13.05 13.23 11.36
C LEU A 344 -12.14 14.45 11.25
N PRO A 345 -12.67 15.61 10.82
CA PRO A 345 -11.92 16.85 10.70
C PRO A 345 -11.36 17.36 12.04
#